data_AF-A0A812IJG8-F1
#
_entry.id   AF-A0A812IJG8-F1
#
_cell.length_a   1.000
_cell.length_b   1.000
_cell.length_c   1.000
_cell.angle_alpha   90.00
_cell.angle_beta   90.00
_cell.angle_gamma   90.00
#
_symmetry.space_group_name_H-M   'P 1'
#
loop_
_entity.id
_entity.type
_entity.pdbx_description
1 polymer ?
#
loop_
_entity_poly.entity_id
_entity_poly.type
_entity_poly.pdbx_seq_one_letter_code
_entity_poly.pdbx_strand_id
1 'polypeptide(L)' 'MRTPMVLVEALPEPRPNDAMLPVELNRTSLYWGLLLICILSVLFSSYFFN' A
#
# COMPACT_ATOMS: atom_id res chain seq x y z
N MET A 1 22.37 -15.52 -14.02
CA MET A 1 21.09 -15.52 -14.76
C MET A 1 21.03 -14.21 -15.55
N ARG A 2 21.33 -14.25 -16.86
CA ARG A 2 21.36 -13.07 -17.73
C ARG A 2 19.95 -12.93 -18.32
N THR A 3 19.19 -11.93 -17.88
CA THR A 3 17.93 -11.60 -18.55
C THR A 3 18.24 -11.26 -20.01
N PRO A 4 17.48 -11.76 -20.99
CA PRO A 4 17.70 -11.41 -22.38
C PRO A 4 17.37 -9.92 -22.55
N MET A 5 18.35 -9.14 -23.00
CA MET A 5 18.22 -7.70 -23.31
C MET A 5 17.03 -7.41 -24.24
N VAL A 6 16.67 -8.39 -25.08
CA VAL A 6 15.48 -8.40 -25.95
C VAL A 6 14.17 -8.18 -25.17
N LEU A 7 14.07 -8.69 -23.94
CA LEU A 7 12.88 -8.48 -23.10
C LEU A 7 12.81 -7.04 -22.58
N VAL A 8 13.95 -6.40 -22.33
CA VAL A 8 13.99 -5.01 -21.84
C VAL A 8 13.64 -4.03 -22.97
N GLU A 9 14.10 -4.30 -24.19
CA GLU A 9 13.83 -3.47 -25.38
C GLU A 9 12.39 -3.61 -25.89
N ALA A 10 11.72 -4.73 -25.59
CA ALA A 10 10.31 -4.96 -25.92
C ALA A 10 9.33 -4.33 -24.91
N LEU A 11 9.82 -3.79 -23.78
CA LEU A 11 8.97 -3.10 -22.82
C LEU A 11 8.84 -1.63 -23.20
N PRO A 12 7.64 -1.04 -23.10
CA PRO A 12 7.49 0.39 -23.30
C PRO A 12 8.34 1.14 -22.27
N GLU A 13 8.98 2.23 -22.71
CA GLU A 13 9.74 3.13 -21.84
C GLU A 13 8.94 3.45 -20.57
N PRO A 14 9.55 3.42 -19.36
CA PRO A 14 8.86 3.75 -18.12
C PRO A 14 8.27 5.17 -18.21
N ARG A 15 6.97 5.26 -18.47
CA ARG A 15 6.23 6.51 -18.47
C ARG A 15 5.57 6.67 -17.09
N PRO A 16 5.51 7.89 -16.53
CA PRO A 16 4.68 8.15 -15.37
C PRO A 16 3.27 7.64 -15.66
N ASN A 17 2.68 6.91 -14.72
CA ASN A 17 1.31 6.43 -14.88
C ASN A 17 0.38 7.64 -15.00
N ASP A 18 -0.31 7.80 -16.14
CA ASP A 18 -1.24 8.92 -16.36
C ASP A 18 -2.38 8.94 -15.33
N ALA A 19 -2.69 7.79 -14.71
CA ALA A 19 -3.69 7.65 -13.66
C ALA A 19 -3.16 7.95 -12.24
N MET A 20 -2.13 8.78 -12.10
CA MET A 20 -1.57 9.21 -10.80
C MET A 20 -2.52 10.20 -10.09
N LEU A 21 -3.72 9.70 -9.79
CA LEU A 21 -4.81 10.41 -9.15
C LEU A 21 -4.45 10.73 -7.70
N PRO A 22 -4.87 11.90 -7.18
CA PRO A 22 -4.69 12.22 -5.78
C PRO A 22 -5.46 11.23 -4.89
N VAL A 23 -4.82 10.80 -3.80
CA VAL A 23 -5.48 9.99 -2.77
C VAL A 23 -6.17 10.91 -1.79
N GLU A 24 -7.48 10.72 -1.64
CA GLU A 24 -8.31 11.46 -0.69
C GLU A 24 -8.42 10.69 0.63
N LEU A 25 -7.97 11.30 1.73
CA LEU A 25 -8.21 10.80 3.09
C LEU A 25 -8.80 11.92 3.93
N ASN A 26 -10.09 11.78 4.28
CA ASN A 26 -10.77 12.79 5.08
C ASN A 26 -10.59 12.54 6.59
N ARG A 27 -10.87 13.58 7.40
CA ARG A 27 -10.73 13.52 8.86
C ARG A 27 -11.58 12.42 9.50
N THR A 28 -12.80 12.23 9.02
CA THR A 28 -13.72 11.20 9.52
C THR A 28 -13.17 9.80 9.24
N SER A 29 -12.72 9.52 8.02
CA SER A 29 -12.08 8.24 7.67
C SER A 29 -10.80 8.00 8.46
N LEU A 30 -10.03 9.06 8.75
CA LEU A 30 -8.84 8.96 9.60
C LEU A 30 -9.23 8.52 11.02
N TYR A 31 -10.26 9.12 11.63
CA TYR A 31 -10.71 8.72 12.97
C TYR A 31 -11.25 7.29 13.00
N TRP A 32 -12.01 6.86 11.99
CA TRP A 32 -12.48 5.47 11.89
C TRP A 32 -11.31 4.49 11.75
N GLY A 33 -10.30 4.83 10.94
CA GLY A 33 -9.10 4.02 10.78
C GLY A 33 -8.30 3.88 12.09
N LEU A 34 -8.07 5.00 12.79
CA LEU A 34 -7.36 4.99 14.07
C LEU A 34 -8.13 4.20 15.14
N LEU A 35 -9.45 4.39 15.22
CA LEU A 35 -10.31 3.64 16.13
C LEU A 35 -10.21 2.12 15.85
N LEU A 36 -10.32 1.72 14.59
CA LEU A 36 -10.20 0.33 14.18
C LEU A 36 -8.84 -0.26 14.59
N ILE A 37 -7.74 0.45 14.31
CA ILE A 37 -6.39 -0.01 14.66
C ILE A 37 -6.23 -0.13 16.18
N CYS A 38 -6.70 0.83 16.97
CA CYS A 38 -6.65 0.76 18.43
C CYS A 38 -7.42 -0.45 18.98
N ILE A 39 -8.64 -0.70 18.48
CA ILE A 39 -9.46 -1.85 18.91
C ILE A 39 -8.77 -3.16 18.54
N LEU A 40 -8.29 -3.29 17.30
CA LEU A 40 -7.58 -4.50 16.86
C LEU A 40 -6.29 -4.69 17.66
N SER A 41 -5.54 -3.62 17.95
CA SER A 41 -4.32 -3.69 18.74
C SER A 41 -4.61 -4.20 20.16
N VAL A 42 -5.64 -3.69 20.84
CA VAL A 42 -6.04 -4.17 22.16
C VAL A 42 -6.52 -5.61 22.10
N LEU A 43 -7.41 -5.93 21.16
CA LEU A 43 -7.99 -7.26 20.98
C LEU A 43 -6.91 -8.33 20.73
N PHE A 44 -5.92 -8.02 19.88
CA PHE A 44 -4.86 -8.95 19.53
C PHE A 44 -3.65 -8.91 20.47
N SER A 45 -3.52 -7.88 21.33
CA SER A 45 -2.35 -7.72 22.22
C SER A 45 -2.05 -8.96 23.05
N SER A 46 -3.07 -9.65 23.55
CA SER A 46 -2.90 -10.86 24.35
C SER A 46 -2.26 -12.01 23.57
N TYR A 47 -2.53 -12.13 22.26
CA TYR A 47 -1.89 -13.15 21.41
C TYR A 47 -0.45 -12.80 21.03
N PHE A 48 -0.08 -11.51 21.12
CA PHE A 48 1.30 -11.07 20.88
C PHE A 48 2.16 -11.16 22.14
N PHE A 49 1.57 -10.98 23.33
CA PHE A 49 2.28 -11.03 24.62
C PHE A 49 2.07 -12.36 25.39
N ASN A 50 1.23 -13.28 24.89
CA ASN A 50 1.06 -14.66 25.35
C ASN A 50 0.71 -15.61 24.19
#